data_AF-A0A941NCZ3-F1
#
_entry.id   AF-A0A941NCZ3-F1
#
_cell.length_a   1.000
_cell.length_b   1.000
_cell.length_c   1.000
_cell.angle_alpha   90.00
_cell.angle_beta   90.00
_cell.angle_gamma   90.00
#
_symmetry.space_group_name_H-M   'P 1'
#
loop_
_entity.id
_entity.type
_entity.pdbx_description
1 polymer ?
#
loop_
_entity_poly.entity_id
_entity_poly.type
_entity_poly.pdbx_seq_one_letter_code
_entity_poly.pdbx_strand_id
1 'polypeptide(L)' 'DHWLTETVSDKDAGKRWNSLAHWANAPAARNAHPREEHLLPLMVAAGAADDAQGERVFSDIAMQARLSGFRFG' A
#
# COMPACT_ATOMS: atom_id res chain seq x y z
N ASP A 1 3.32 5.83 5.75
CA ASP A 1 2.52 4.59 5.75
C ASP A 1 1.01 4.84 5.94
N HIS A 2 0.60 5.95 6.58
CA HIS A 2 -0.81 6.35 6.73
C HIS A 2 -1.60 6.31 5.41
N TRP A 3 -1.14 7.02 4.38
CA TRP A 3 -1.80 7.05 3.07
C TRP A 3 -1.99 5.65 2.47
N LEU A 4 -0.96 4.80 2.57
CA LEU A 4 -1.02 3.44 2.02
C LEU A 4 -2.01 2.58 2.80
N THR A 5 -2.09 2.76 4.13
CA THR A 5 -3.06 2.08 4.98
C THR A 5 -4.49 2.46 4.59
N GLU A 6 -4.79 3.76 4.49
CA GLU A 6 -6.11 4.24 4.05
C GLU A 6 -6.46 3.72 2.65
N THR A 7 -5.48 3.75 1.74
CA THR A 7 -5.63 3.30 0.35
C THR A 7 -5.99 1.82 0.28
N VAL A 8 -5.30 0.93 1.00
CA VAL A 8 -5.59 -0.50 0.92
C VAL A 8 -6.84 -0.90 1.71
N SER A 9 -7.23 -0.13 2.72
CA SER A 9 -8.42 -0.39 3.53
C SER A 9 -9.69 0.32 3.05
N ASP A 10 -9.65 1.09 1.96
CA ASP A 10 -10.85 1.77 1.44
C ASP A 10 -11.92 0.74 1.07
N LYS A 11 -13.17 1.00 1.43
CA LYS A 11 -14.30 0.11 1.15
C LYS A 11 -14.64 0.08 -0.34
N ASP A 12 -14.33 1.15 -1.07
CA ASP A 12 -14.55 1.27 -2.51
C ASP A 12 -13.34 0.71 -3.27
N ALA A 13 -13.51 -0.45 -3.90
CA ALA A 13 -12.46 -1.09 -4.67
C ALA A 13 -11.93 -0.22 -5.82
N GLY A 14 -12.79 0.53 -6.50
CA GLY A 14 -12.39 1.45 -7.56
C GLY A 14 -11.45 2.53 -7.05
N LYS A 15 -11.71 3.07 -5.85
CA LYS A 15 -10.79 4.03 -5.20
C LYS A 15 -9.47 3.40 -4.81
N ARG A 16 -9.47 2.16 -4.31
CA ARG A 16 -8.22 1.42 -4.02
C ARG A 16 -7.37 1.27 -5.27
N TRP A 17 -7.96 0.75 -6.34
CA TRP A 17 -7.27 0.53 -7.61
C TRP A 17 -6.73 1.82 -8.20
N ASN A 18 -7.56 2.86 -8.24
CA ASN A 18 -7.14 4.16 -8.77
C ASN A 18 -5.99 4.76 -7.93
N SER A 19 -6.06 4.67 -6.60
CA SER A 19 -5.03 5.22 -5.73
C SER A 19 -3.72 4.44 -5.83
N LEU A 20 -3.77 3.10 -5.90
CA LEU A 20 -2.59 2.26 -6.12
C LEU A 20 -1.96 2.50 -7.50
N ALA A 21 -2.76 2.63 -8.55
CA ALA A 21 -2.26 2.98 -9.88
C ALA A 21 -1.55 4.34 -9.92
N HIS A 22 -1.98 5.28 -9.07
CA HIS A 22 -1.41 6.62 -8.94
C HIS A 22 -0.56 6.79 -7.67
N TRP A 23 0.04 5.71 -7.14
CA TRP A 23 0.77 5.71 -5.87
C TRP A 23 1.86 6.80 -5.80
N ALA A 24 2.49 7.14 -6.91
CA ALA A 24 3.56 8.14 -6.98
C ALA A 24 3.08 9.55 -6.62
N ASN A 25 1.76 9.81 -6.66
CA ASN A 25 1.15 11.06 -6.23
C ASN A 25 0.93 11.13 -4.71
N ALA A 26 1.14 10.02 -3.99
CA ALA A 26 0.98 10.00 -2.55
C ALA A 26 2.02 10.89 -1.84
N PRO A 27 1.68 11.46 -0.67
CA PRO A 27 2.64 12.20 0.13
C PRO A 27 3.91 11.38 0.40
N ALA A 28 5.08 11.95 0.08
CA ALA A 28 6.39 11.32 0.24
C ALA A 28 6.60 10.00 -0.53
N ALA A 29 5.76 9.66 -1.52
CA ALA A 29 5.83 8.40 -2.28
C ALA A 29 7.24 8.10 -2.80
N ARG A 30 7.86 9.04 -3.53
CA ARG A 30 9.20 8.87 -4.10
C ARG A 30 10.34 8.88 -3.08
N ASN A 31 10.10 9.43 -1.89
CA ASN A 31 11.08 9.33 -0.79
C ASN A 31 11.04 7.93 -0.16
N ALA A 32 9.83 7.34 -0.03
CA ALA A 32 9.66 5.99 0.48
C ALA A 32 10.04 4.91 -0.54
N HIS A 33 9.72 5.16 -1.82
CA HIS A 33 9.93 4.26 -2.94
C HIS A 33 10.46 5.06 -4.15
N PRO A 34 11.80 5.18 -4.31
CA PRO A 34 12.39 5.91 -5.43
C PRO A 34 11.93 5.40 -6.80
N ARG A 35 11.69 4.09 -6.91
CA ARG A 35 10.91 3.45 -7.97
C ARG A 35 10.02 2.36 -7.37
N GLU A 36 9.26 1.70 -8.22
CA GLU A 36 8.19 0.78 -7.84
C GLU A 36 8.69 -0.48 -7.11
N GLU A 37 9.97 -0.82 -7.18
CA GLU A 37 10.48 -2.18 -6.93
C GLU A 37 10.07 -2.77 -5.57
N HIS A 38 10.10 -1.97 -4.50
CA HIS A 38 9.76 -2.42 -3.16
C HIS A 38 8.25 -2.35 -2.85
N LEU A 39 7.47 -1.65 -3.69
CA LEU A 39 6.02 -1.54 -3.57
C LEU A 39 5.28 -2.60 -4.42
N LEU A 40 5.90 -3.09 -5.50
CA LEU A 40 5.31 -4.09 -6.40
C LEU A 40 4.75 -5.34 -5.68
N PRO A 41 5.40 -5.92 -4.66
CA PRO A 41 4.84 -7.08 -3.97
C PRO A 41 3.45 -6.83 -3.36
N LEU A 42 3.21 -5.62 -2.85
CA LEU A 42 1.91 -5.22 -2.33
C LEU A 42 0.86 -5.13 -3.44
N MET A 43 1.21 -4.57 -4.60
CA MET A 43 0.30 -4.47 -5.74
C MET A 43 -0.08 -5.84 -6.30
N VAL A 44 0.88 -6.79 -6.32
CA VAL A 44 0.62 -8.17 -6.72
C VAL A 44 -0.32 -8.85 -5.74
N ALA A 45 -0.07 -8.73 -4.43
CA ALA A 45 -0.93 -9.30 -3.39
C ALA A 45 -2.34 -8.71 -3.41
N ALA A 46 -2.46 -7.38 -3.55
CA ALA A 46 -3.75 -6.70 -3.72
C ALA A 46 -4.47 -7.21 -4.97
N GLY A 47 -3.78 -7.29 -6.11
CA GLY A 47 -4.29 -7.84 -7.37
C GLY A 47 -4.85 -9.26 -7.24
N ALA A 48 -4.13 -10.13 -6.53
CA ALA A 48 -4.55 -11.52 -6.31
C ALA A 48 -5.76 -11.65 -5.37
N ALA A 49 -6.02 -10.64 -4.54
CA ALA A 49 -7.13 -10.62 -3.59
C ALA A 49 -8.41 -9.96 -4.16
N ASP A 50 -8.38 -9.54 -5.42
CA ASP A 50 -9.52 -8.92 -6.12
C ASP A 50 -10.10 -7.74 -5.31
N ASP A 51 -11.42 -7.68 -5.13
CA ASP A 51 -12.08 -6.61 -4.40
C ASP A 51 -12.02 -6.75 -2.86
N ALA A 52 -11.20 -7.66 -2.31
CA ALA A 52 -10.97 -7.75 -0.88
C ALA A 52 -10.26 -6.50 -0.32
N GLN A 53 -10.70 -6.04 0.85
CA GLN A 53 -10.04 -4.96 1.57
C GLN A 53 -8.72 -5.45 2.17
N GLY A 54 -7.72 -4.58 2.15
CA GLY A 54 -6.47 -4.79 2.85
C GLY A 54 -6.56 -4.34 4.30
N GLU A 55 -5.84 -5.03 5.18
CA GLU A 55 -5.67 -4.68 6.58
C GLU A 55 -4.19 -4.55 6.90
N ARG A 56 -3.80 -3.48 7.61
CA ARG A 56 -2.44 -3.38 8.14
C ARG A 56 -2.31 -4.25 9.39
N VAL A 57 -1.62 -5.37 9.24
CA VAL A 57 -1.41 -6.37 10.31
C VAL A 57 -0.06 -6.21 11.02
N PHE A 58 0.82 -5.37 10.49
CA PHE A 58 2.13 -5.09 11.08
C PHE A 58 2.54 -3.63 10.87
N SER A 59 3.17 -3.03 11.87
CA SER A 59 3.80 -1.71 11.77
C SER A 59 4.94 -1.59 12.77
N ASP A 60 6.13 -1.24 12.29
CA ASP A 60 7.33 -1.10 13.13
C ASP A 60 8.30 -0.07 12.55
N ILE A 61 9.30 0.34 13.32
CA ILE A 61 10.43 1.16 12.86
C ILE A 61 11.67 0.28 12.81
N ALA A 62 12.24 0.15 11.61
CA ALA A 62 13.53 -0.50 11.42
C ALA A 62 14.42 0.43 10.60
N MET A 63 15.70 0.54 10.96
CA MET A 63 16.68 1.37 10.24
C MET A 63 16.19 2.80 10.00
N GLN A 64 15.51 3.41 10.98
CA GLN A 64 14.89 4.74 10.90
C GLN A 64 13.77 4.90 9.85
N ALA A 65 13.32 3.81 9.22
CA ALA A 65 12.19 3.77 8.31
C ALA A 65 11.00 3.08 8.96
N ARG A 66 9.78 3.58 8.66
CA ARG A 66 8.55 2.88 9.05
C ARG A 66 8.27 1.75 8.08
N LEU A 67 8.24 0.52 8.59
CA LEU A 67 7.80 -0.67 7.87
C LEU A 67 6.33 -0.94 8.18
N SER A 68 5.60 -1.43 7.19
CA SER A 68 4.20 -1.84 7.35
C SER A 68 3.92 -3.09 6.55
N GLY A 69 3.20 -4.02 7.15
CA GLY A 69 2.76 -5.27 6.52
C GLY A 69 1.24 -5.28 6.38
N PHE A 70 0.77 -5.77 5.25
CA PHE A 70 -0.64 -5.80 4.89
C PHE A 70 -1.09 -7.21 4.55
N ARG A 71 -2.29 -7.57 4.98
CA ARG A 71 -2.99 -8.80 4.61
C ARG A 71 -4.18 -8.42 3.73
N PHE A 72 -4.44 -9.24 2.72
CA PHE A 72 -5.64 -9.17 1.89
C PHE A 72 -6.35 -10.52 1.95
N GLY A 73 -7.69 -10.51 2.08
CA GLY A 73 -8.49 -11.69 2.41
C GLY A 73 -8.35 -12.14 3.86
#